data_AF-A0A6B2D7Y7-F1
#
_entry.id   AF-A0A6B2D7Y7-F1
#
_cell.length_a   1.000
_cell.length_b   1.000
_cell.length_c   1.000
_cell.angle_alpha   90.00
_cell.angle_beta   90.00
_cell.angle_gamma   90.00
#
_symmetry.space_group_name_H-M   'P 1'
#
loop_
_entity.id
_entity.type
_entity.pdbx_description
1 polymer ?
#
loop_
_entity_poly.entity_id
_entity_poly.type
_entity_poly.pdbx_seq_one_letter_code
_entity_poly.pdbx_strand_id
1 'polypeptide(L)' 'MMSELAAEVRRGIGEAQDATLAATEAGHPYEAYLHRVRLAELLAQAARHDIDTAALVQPAVGAALAEDRAALER' A
#
# COMPACT_ATOMS: atom_id res chain seq x y z
N MET A 1 -6.20 -7.92 21.92
CA MET A 1 -5.47 -8.96 21.16
C MET A 1 -5.77 -8.73 19.70
N MET A 2 -4.75 -8.53 18.85
CA MET A 2 -4.98 -8.37 17.40
C MET A 2 -5.35 -9.72 16.79
N SER A 3 -6.25 -9.72 15.81
CA SER A 3 -6.52 -10.92 15.02
C SER A 3 -5.32 -11.26 14.12
N GLU A 4 -5.17 -12.55 13.81
CA GLU A 4 -4.13 -13.03 12.87
C GLU A 4 -4.26 -12.33 11.50
N LEU A 5 -5.49 -12.14 11.04
CA LEU A 5 -5.80 -11.35 9.84
C LEU A 5 -5.25 -9.93 9.92
N ALA A 6 -5.47 -9.24 11.05
CA ALA A 6 -4.98 -7.86 11.22
C ALA A 6 -3.45 -7.81 11.23
N ALA A 7 -2.78 -8.79 11.85
CA ALA A 7 -1.33 -8.88 11.84
C ALA A 7 -0.79 -9.09 10.42
N GLU A 8 -1.41 -9.98 9.64
CA GLU A 8 -0.99 -10.28 8.28
C GLU A 8 -1.21 -9.11 7.32
N VAL A 9 -2.37 -8.46 7.39
CA VAL A 9 -2.66 -7.27 6.56
C VAL A 9 -1.68 -6.14 6.87
N ARG A 10 -1.37 -5.89 8.14
CA ARG A 10 -0.41 -4.86 8.54
C ARG A 10 1.01 -5.17 8.07
N ARG A 11 1.43 -6.44 8.15
CA ARG A 11 2.72 -6.89 7.62
C ARG A 11 2.79 -6.65 6.11
N GLY A 12 1.79 -7.10 5.36
CA GLY A 12 1.74 -6.92 3.92
C GLY A 12 1.75 -5.45 3.49
N ILE A 13 1.10 -4.56 4.25
CA ILE A 13 1.14 -3.11 4.01
C ILE A 13 2.58 -2.58 4.11
N GLY A 14 3.30 -2.97 5.17
CA GLY A 14 4.71 -2.60 5.32
C GLY A 14 5.57 -3.11 4.18
N GLU A 15 5.47 -4.40 3.86
CA GLU A 15 6.26 -5.03 2.80
C GLU A 15 6.00 -4.42 1.41
N ALA A 16 4.73 -4.20 1.05
CA ALA A 16 4.39 -3.60 -0.24
C ALA A 16 4.89 -2.16 -0.36
N GLN A 17 4.80 -1.39 0.73
CA GLN A 17 5.32 -0.02 0.77
C GLN A 17 6.85 0.03 0.65
N ASP A 18 7.56 -0.79 1.40
CA ASP A 18 9.02 -0.85 1.34
C ASP A 18 9.49 -1.26 -0.07
N ALA A 19 8.78 -2.20 -0.70
CA ALA A 19 9.05 -2.60 -2.08
C ALA A 19 8.75 -1.47 -3.10
N THR A 20 7.68 -0.69 -2.91
CA THR A 20 7.41 0.51 -3.73
C THR A 20 8.57 1.50 -3.66
N LEU A 21 9.08 1.77 -2.46
CA LEU A 21 10.18 2.72 -2.26
C LEU A 21 11.47 2.20 -2.91
N ALA A 22 11.82 0.93 -2.64
CA ALA A 22 13.01 0.31 -3.22
C ALA A 22 12.98 0.29 -4.76
N ALA A 23 11.84 -0.07 -5.37
CA ALA A 23 11.69 -0.05 -6.83
C ALA A 23 11.75 1.37 -7.40
N THR A 24 11.22 2.36 -6.67
CA THR A 24 11.28 3.78 -7.07
C THR A 24 12.73 4.29 -7.04
N GLU A 25 13.46 4.03 -5.96
CA GLU A 25 14.87 4.40 -5.80
C GLU A 25 15.77 3.72 -6.84
N ALA A 26 15.45 2.48 -7.23
CA ALA A 26 16.14 1.74 -8.28
C ALA A 26 15.78 2.19 -9.72
N GLY A 27 14.82 3.11 -9.89
CA GLY A 27 14.37 3.56 -11.21
C GLY A 27 13.54 2.51 -11.96
N HIS A 28 12.77 1.69 -11.24
CA HIS A 28 11.86 0.68 -11.77
C HIS A 28 10.39 1.11 -11.57
N PRO A 29 9.90 2.10 -12.35
CA PRO A 29 8.59 2.72 -12.11
C PRO A 29 7.42 1.76 -12.28
N TYR A 30 7.53 0.79 -13.19
CA TYR A 30 6.48 -0.21 -13.41
C TYR A 30 6.39 -1.19 -12.22
N GLU A 31 7.53 -1.64 -11.69
CA GLU A 31 7.57 -2.50 -10.50
C GLU A 31 7.05 -1.75 -9.27
N ALA A 32 7.45 -0.49 -9.10
CA ALA A 32 6.92 0.37 -8.05
C ALA A 32 5.39 0.49 -8.13
N TYR A 33 4.83 0.66 -9.34
CA TYR A 33 3.39 0.66 -9.57
C TYR A 33 2.73 -0.66 -9.16
N LEU A 34 3.29 -1.82 -9.52
CA LEU A 34 2.75 -3.12 -9.10
C LEU A 34 2.68 -3.28 -7.58
N HIS A 35 3.70 -2.81 -6.86
CA HIS A 35 3.69 -2.79 -5.40
C HIS A 35 2.64 -1.84 -4.83
N ARG A 36 2.40 -0.68 -5.48
CA ARG A 36 1.31 0.23 -5.09
C ARG A 36 -0.07 -0.36 -5.36
N VAL A 37 -0.27 -1.09 -6.45
CA VAL A 37 -1.51 -1.84 -6.69
C VAL A 37 -1.76 -2.83 -5.55
N ARG A 38 -0.74 -3.61 -5.18
CA ARG A 38 -0.84 -4.55 -4.06
C ARG A 38 -1.15 -3.86 -2.73
N LEU A 39 -0.52 -2.71 -2.47
CA LEU A 39 -0.80 -1.91 -1.29
C LEU A 39 -2.25 -1.41 -1.27
N ALA A 40 -2.78 -0.94 -2.41
CA ALA A 40 -4.18 -0.53 -2.52
C ALA A 40 -5.16 -1.67 -2.19
N GLU A 41 -4.88 -2.90 -2.67
CA GLU A 41 -5.68 -4.08 -2.34
C GLU A 41 -5.70 -4.38 -0.83
N LEU A 42 -4.54 -4.31 -0.19
CA LEU A 42 -4.40 -4.55 1.25
C LEU A 42 -5.10 -3.48 2.07
N LEU A 43 -5.04 -2.21 1.67
CA LEU A 43 -5.79 -1.13 2.30
C LEU A 43 -7.30 -1.31 2.14
N ALA A 44 -7.77 -1.75 0.96
CA ALA A 44 -9.17 -2.08 0.74
C ALA A 44 -9.61 -3.30 1.59
N GLN A 45 -8.74 -4.29 1.77
CA GLN A 45 -8.99 -5.40 2.69
C GLN A 45 -9.05 -4.93 4.14
N ALA A 46 -8.12 -4.08 4.58
CA ALA A 46 -8.12 -3.50 5.92
C ALA A 46 -9.42 -2.75 6.21
N ALA A 47 -9.88 -1.91 5.27
CA ALA A 47 -11.13 -1.16 5.40
C ALA A 47 -12.36 -2.07 5.54
N ARG A 48 -12.42 -3.18 4.78
CA ARG A 48 -13.53 -4.16 4.89
C ARG A 48 -13.61 -4.88 6.23
N HIS A 49 -12.52 -4.88 7.00
CA HIS A 49 -12.41 -5.56 8.29
C HIS A 49 -12.19 -4.60 9.46
N ASP A 50 -12.42 -3.29 9.27
CA ASP A 50 -12.25 -2.25 10.28
C ASP A 50 -10.84 -2.24 10.91
N ILE A 51 -9.82 -2.59 10.13
CA ILE A 51 -8.41 -2.57 10.56
C ILE A 51 -7.87 -1.16 10.34
N ASP A 52 -7.49 -0.49 11.44
CA ASP A 52 -6.83 0.82 11.36
C ASP A 52 -5.41 0.68 10.76
N THR A 53 -5.18 1.46 9.70
CA THR A 53 -3.94 1.53 8.91
C THR A 53 -3.41 2.96 8.75
N ALA A 54 -4.06 3.96 9.37
CA ALA A 54 -3.78 5.38 9.12
C ALA A 54 -2.32 5.78 9.38
N ALA A 55 -1.68 5.13 10.36
CA ALA A 55 -0.29 5.39 10.74
C ALA A 55 0.74 4.50 10.01
N LEU A 56 0.31 3.56 9.16
CA LEU A 56 1.19 2.57 8.54
C LEU A 56 1.74 3.01 7.18
N VAL A 57 0.99 3.86 6.47
CA VAL A 57 1.36 4.31 5.12
C VAL A 57 2.18 5.59 5.22
N GLN A 58 3.41 5.56 4.70
CA GLN A 58 4.28 6.71 4.56
C GLN A 58 3.67 7.74 3.59
N PRO A 59 3.80 9.05 3.88
CA PRO A 59 3.16 10.11 3.09
C PRO A 59 3.50 10.06 1.59
N ALA A 60 4.76 9.77 1.23
CA ALA A 60 5.19 9.70 -0.16
C ALA A 60 4.48 8.58 -0.94
N VAL A 61 4.31 7.41 -0.33
CA VAL A 61 3.60 6.29 -0.94
C VAL A 61 2.09 6.55 -1.00
N GLY A 62 1.53 7.18 0.03
CA GLY A 62 0.15 7.66 0.03
C GLY A 62 -0.15 8.64 -1.10
N ALA A 63 0.77 9.57 -1.39
CA ALA A 63 0.63 10.50 -2.51
C ALA A 63 0.62 9.77 -3.86
N ALA A 64 1.56 8.85 -4.07
CA ALA A 64 1.63 8.05 -5.30
C ALA A 64 0.38 7.17 -5.52
N LEU A 65 -0.18 6.58 -4.46
CA LEU A 65 -1.46 5.86 -4.52
C LEU A 65 -2.62 6.77 -4.95
N ALA A 66 -2.67 8.00 -4.44
CA ALA A 66 -3.71 8.95 -4.80
C ALA A 66 -3.61 9.36 -6.29
N GLU A 67 -2.39 9.51 -6.80
CA GLU A 67 -2.14 9.77 -8.23
C GLU A 67 -2.57 8.59 -9.11
N ASP A 68 -2.20 7.36 -8.75
CA ASP A 68 -2.60 6.15 -9.47
C ASP A 68 -4.13 6.02 -9.53
N ARG A 69 -4.83 6.25 -8.41
CA ARG A 69 -6.30 6.23 -8.37
C ARG A 69 -6.92 7.29 -9.30
N ALA A 70 -6.41 8.52 -9.24
CA ALA A 70 -6.90 9.61 -10.07
C ALA A 70 -6.66 9.37 -11.58
N ALA A 71 -5.64 8.58 -11.93
CA ALA A 71 -5.37 8.18 -13.31
C ALA A 71 -6.38 7.13 -13.82
N LEU A 72 -6.88 6.25 -12.95
CA LEU A 72 -7.85 5.19 -13.29
C LEU A 72 -9.30 5.68 -13.37
N GLU A 73 -9.63 6.78 -12.72
CA GLU A 73 -10.98 7.37 -12.69
C GLU A 73 -11.29 8.32 -13.88
N ARG A 74 -10.32 8.53 -14.79
CA ARG A 74 -10.45 9.35 -15.99
C ARG A 74 -10.93 8.53 -17.19
#